data_AF-A0A5U2FEH4-F1
#
_entry.id   AF-A0A5U2FEH4-F1
#
_cell.length_a   1.000
_cell.length_b   1.000
_cell.length_c   1.000
_cell.angle_alpha   90.00
_cell.angle_beta   90.00
_cell.angle_gamma   90.00
#
_symmetry.space_group_name_H-M   'P 1'
#
loop_
_entity.id
_entity.type
_entity.pdbx_description
1 polymer ?
#
loop_
_entity_poly.entity_id
_entity_poly.type
_entity_poly.pdbx_seq_one_letter_code
_entity_poly.pdbx_strand_id
1 'polypeptide(L)'
;DRGESYFQPVISKDKMYNCYMIPSYADGRIIYPLVRKNGHLTPPFSLDETCQPFWLTGNVRTVIQAEKPGAEPESLEIQWQENKASPGRFCPLVPFVEGDKLSPRLVTDDDVPDTCISRAEYEDIKQ
;
A
#
# COMPACT_ATOMS: atom_id res chain seq x y z
N ASP A 1 22.31 -6.57 -2.80
CA ASP A 1 21.04 -7.16 -2.34
C ASP A 1 19.90 -6.77 -3.26
N ARG A 2 19.03 -7.73 -3.58
CA ARG A 2 17.82 -7.48 -4.41
C ARG A 2 16.76 -6.88 -3.50
N GLY A 3 16.02 -5.87 -3.97
CA GLY A 3 14.87 -5.36 -3.24
C GLY A 3 13.81 -6.45 -3.12
N GLU A 4 13.21 -6.59 -1.94
CA GLU A 4 12.15 -7.56 -1.73
C GLU A 4 10.91 -7.20 -2.55
N SER A 5 10.38 -8.18 -3.28
CA SER A 5 9.09 -8.07 -3.93
C SER A 5 8.00 -7.78 -2.92
N TYR A 6 7.00 -6.99 -3.34
CA TYR A 6 5.92 -6.53 -2.49
C TYR A 6 4.61 -6.44 -3.27
N PHE A 7 3.51 -6.30 -2.55
CA PHE A 7 2.20 -6.03 -3.15
C PHE A 7 1.86 -4.56 -2.99
N GLN A 8 1.75 -3.85 -4.11
CA GLN A 8 1.33 -2.46 -4.16
C GLN A 8 -0.20 -2.40 -4.09
N PRO A 9 -0.81 -1.80 -3.06
CA PRO A 9 -2.25 -1.60 -3.03
C PRO A 9 -2.65 -0.53 -4.06
N VAL A 10 -3.61 -0.85 -4.92
CA VAL A 10 -4.08 0.01 -6.01
C VAL A 10 -5.61 0.09 -6.02
N ILE A 11 -6.15 1.28 -6.31
CA ILE A 11 -7.56 1.48 -6.64
C ILE A 11 -7.68 1.77 -8.13
N SER A 12 -8.59 1.06 -8.79
CA SER A 12 -8.96 1.33 -10.17
C SER A 12 -10.44 1.05 -10.38
N LYS A 13 -11.15 2.03 -10.94
CA LYS A 13 -12.61 1.96 -11.17
C LYS A 13 -13.36 1.52 -9.91
N ASP A 14 -13.04 2.16 -8.78
CA ASP A 14 -13.59 1.90 -7.44
C ASP A 14 -13.40 0.48 -6.88
N LYS A 15 -12.53 -0.33 -7.50
CA LYS A 15 -12.14 -1.65 -7.00
C LYS A 15 -10.71 -1.62 -6.47
N MET A 16 -10.47 -2.39 -5.41
CA MET A 16 -9.18 -2.52 -4.75
C MET A 16 -8.43 -3.74 -5.28
N TYR A 17 -7.13 -3.58 -5.50
CA TYR A 17 -6.24 -4.62 -6.00
C TYR A 17 -4.92 -4.62 -5.22
N ASN A 18 -4.26 -5.77 -5.22
CA ASN A 18 -2.86 -5.94 -4.90
C ASN A 18 -2.11 -6.23 -6.21
N CYS A 19 -1.18 -5.37 -6.60
CA CYS A 19 -0.33 -5.57 -7.77
C CYS A 19 1.07 -6.02 -7.33
N TYR A 20 1.54 -7.13 -7.87
CA TYR A 20 2.84 -7.69 -7.50
C TYR A 20 3.97 -6.89 -8.14
N MET A 21 4.84 -6.32 -7.30
CA MET A 21 5.93 -5.45 -7.73
C MET A 21 7.29 -6.11 -7.51
N ILE A 22 8.13 -6.08 -8.56
CA ILE A 22 9.53 -6.47 -8.48
C ILE A 22 10.39 -5.21 -8.67
N PRO A 23 11.08 -4.73 -7.63
CA PRO A 23 12.04 -3.65 -7.79
C PRO A 23 13.13 -4.02 -8.79
N SER A 24 13.53 -3.06 -9.62
CA SER A 24 14.65 -3.22 -10.54
C SER A 24 15.98 -3.02 -9.82
N TYR A 25 17.06 -3.49 -10.42
CA TYR A 25 18.42 -3.24 -9.93
C TYR A 25 19.26 -2.62 -11.04
N ALA A 26 19.79 -1.41 -10.81
CA ALA A 26 20.70 -0.73 -11.73
C ALA A 26 21.73 0.08 -10.94
N ASP A 27 22.96 0.15 -11.48
CA ASP A 27 24.07 0.93 -10.91
C ASP A 27 24.34 0.67 -9.41
N GLY A 28 24.19 -0.58 -8.99
CA GLY A 28 24.41 -0.98 -7.60
C GLY A 28 23.25 -0.68 -6.65
N ARG A 29 22.08 -0.26 -7.16
CA ARG A 29 20.96 0.24 -6.37
C ARG A 29 19.64 -0.41 -6.75
N ILE A 30 18.76 -0.52 -5.77
CA ILE A 30 17.37 -0.94 -5.97
C ILE A 30 16.58 0.27 -6.47
N ILE A 31 15.77 0.08 -7.51
CA ILE A 31 14.94 1.12 -8.12
C ILE A 31 13.47 0.67 -8.04
N TYR A 32 12.67 1.48 -7.38
CA TYR A 32 11.22 1.29 -7.29
C TYR A 32 10.49 1.99 -8.44
N PRO A 33 9.35 1.46 -8.89
CA PRO A 33 8.70 1.90 -10.13
C PRO A 33 7.97 3.24 -10.01
N LEU A 34 7.52 3.62 -8.81
CA LEU A 34 6.77 4.85 -8.59
C LEU A 34 7.67 5.95 -8.06
N VAL A 35 7.66 7.11 -8.69
CA VAL A 35 8.38 8.32 -8.24
C VAL A 35 7.36 9.42 -7.99
N ARG A 36 7.48 10.17 -6.90
CA ARG A 36 6.70 11.41 -6.75
C ARG A 36 7.41 12.52 -7.51
N LYS A 37 6.70 13.22 -8.40
CA LYS A 37 7.17 14.41 -9.13
C LYS A 37 6.09 15.48 -9.07
N ASN A 38 6.44 16.67 -8.57
CA ASN A 38 5.49 17.79 -8.41
C ASN A 38 4.20 17.41 -7.66
N GLY A 39 4.29 16.50 -6.68
CA GLY A 39 3.14 16.00 -5.91
C GLY A 39 2.44 14.78 -6.51
N HIS A 40 2.69 14.44 -7.78
CA HIS A 40 2.05 13.34 -8.51
C HIS A 40 2.96 12.12 -8.59
N LEU A 41 2.38 10.92 -8.53
CA LEU A 41 3.07 9.66 -8.77
C LEU A 41 3.26 9.46 -10.28
N THR A 42 4.50 9.16 -10.68
CA THR A 42 4.93 9.00 -12.06
C THR A 42 5.69 7.67 -12.23
N PRO A 43 5.39 6.89 -13.29
CA PRO A 43 4.22 7.05 -14.17
C PRO A 43 2.91 6.86 -13.37
N PRO A 44 1.77 7.37 -13.86
CA PRO A 44 0.47 6.99 -13.30
C PRO A 44 0.36 5.46 -13.30
N PHE A 45 -0.08 4.90 -12.18
CA PHE A 45 -0.20 3.45 -12.05
C PHE A 45 -1.34 2.95 -12.94
N SER A 46 -1.09 1.89 -13.69
CA SER A 46 -2.09 1.16 -14.47
C SER A 46 -2.12 -0.29 -14.05
N LEU A 47 -3.31 -0.89 -14.04
CA LEU A 47 -3.43 -2.33 -13.81
C LEU A 47 -2.80 -3.13 -14.95
N ASP A 48 -2.18 -4.25 -14.61
CA ASP A 48 -1.71 -5.27 -15.54
C ASP A 48 -2.11 -6.68 -15.03
N GLU A 49 -1.58 -7.73 -15.65
CA GLU A 49 -1.86 -9.12 -15.28
C GLU A 49 -1.32 -9.53 -13.91
N THR A 50 -0.47 -8.72 -13.29
CA THR A 50 0.08 -8.98 -11.95
C THR A 50 -0.83 -8.48 -10.83
N CYS A 51 -1.90 -7.76 -11.18
CA CYS A 51 -2.88 -7.23 -10.24
C CYS A 51 -3.98 -8.24 -9.96
N GLN A 52 -4.22 -8.49 -8.67
CA GLN A 52 -5.23 -9.42 -8.17
C GLN A 52 -6.19 -8.69 -7.22
N PRO A 53 -7.42 -9.19 -6.99
CA PRO A 53 -8.34 -8.60 -6.02
C PRO A 53 -7.66 -8.38 -4.66
N PHE A 54 -7.95 -7.29 -3.97
CA PHE A 54 -7.27 -6.95 -2.73
C PHE A 54 -7.48 -8.00 -1.61
N TRP A 55 -6.43 -8.23 -0.81
CA TRP A 55 -6.45 -8.97 0.45
C TRP A 55 -5.46 -8.35 1.45
N LEU A 56 -5.72 -8.52 2.74
CA LEU A 56 -4.90 -7.96 3.82
C LEU A 56 -3.97 -9.00 4.45
N THR A 57 -3.06 -9.58 3.68
CA THR A 57 -2.02 -10.49 4.19
C THR A 57 -0.70 -10.33 3.43
N GLY A 58 0.43 -10.54 4.10
CA GLY A 58 1.77 -10.49 3.49
C GLY A 58 2.39 -9.09 3.40
N ASN A 59 3.35 -8.93 2.47
CA ASN A 59 4.15 -7.71 2.25
C ASN A 59 3.37 -6.65 1.42
N VAL A 60 2.20 -6.22 1.89
CA VAL A 60 1.40 -5.16 1.27
C VAL A 60 1.92 -3.80 1.76
N ARG A 61 2.45 -3.00 0.84
CA ARG A 61 3.01 -1.67 1.14
C ARG A 61 3.01 -0.79 -0.09
N THR A 62 2.94 0.52 0.11
CA THR A 62 3.13 1.50 -0.97
C THR A 62 4.55 2.02 -0.92
N VAL A 63 5.31 1.80 -1.99
CA VAL A 63 6.72 2.23 -2.06
C VAL A 63 6.90 3.26 -3.16
N ILE A 64 7.43 4.41 -2.79
CA ILE A 64 7.70 5.54 -3.68
C ILE A 64 9.20 5.81 -3.66
N GLN A 65 9.83 5.63 -4.81
CA GLN A 65 11.23 5.95 -5.07
C GLN A 65 11.49 7.43 -4.76
N ALA A 66 12.55 7.68 -4.00
CA ALA A 66 13.03 9.04 -3.78
C ALA A 66 13.53 9.66 -5.09
N GLU A 67 13.21 10.94 -5.32
CA GLU A 67 13.69 11.69 -6.48
C GLU A 67 15.22 11.81 -6.52
N LYS A 68 15.85 11.95 -5.34
CA LYS A 68 17.30 12.11 -5.22
C LYS A 68 17.99 10.74 -5.34
N PRO A 69 18.94 10.57 -6.29
CA PRO A 69 19.67 9.31 -6.42
C PRO A 69 20.39 8.91 -5.13
N GLY A 70 20.10 7.71 -4.62
CA GLY A 70 20.73 7.15 -3.43
C GLY A 70 20.11 7.58 -2.10
N ALA A 71 18.99 8.31 -2.13
CA ALA A 71 18.13 8.45 -0.96
C ALA A 71 17.22 7.23 -0.80
N GLU A 72 16.86 6.92 0.44
CA GLU A 72 15.93 5.84 0.77
C GLU A 72 14.53 6.13 0.19
N PRO A 73 13.82 5.11 -0.33
CA PRO A 73 12.45 5.27 -0.78
C PRO A 73 11.52 5.59 0.40
N GLU A 74 10.42 6.27 0.10
CA GLU A 74 9.28 6.40 1.00
C GLU A 74 8.52 5.06 0.98
N SER A 75 8.48 4.37 2.12
CA SER A 75 7.65 3.16 2.29
C SER A 75 6.51 3.48 3.25
N LEU A 76 5.29 3.51 2.70
CA LEU A 76 4.08 3.78 3.47
C LEU A 76 3.47 2.46 3.95
N GLU A 77 3.51 2.29 5.26
CA GLU A 77 2.93 1.13 5.94
C GLU A 77 1.43 1.29 6.13
N ILE A 78 0.75 0.16 6.31
CA ILE A 78 -0.66 0.12 6.68
C ILE A 78 -0.79 0.60 8.12
N GLN A 79 -1.60 1.64 8.31
CA GLN A 79 -1.96 2.11 9.64
C GLN A 79 -3.27 1.46 10.08
N TRP A 80 -3.58 1.54 11.37
CA TRP A 80 -4.84 1.03 11.92
C TRP A 80 -5.62 2.19 12.53
N GLN A 81 -6.89 2.29 12.18
CA GLN A 81 -7.78 3.36 12.61
C GLN A 81 -9.11 2.80 13.10
N GLU A 82 -9.65 3.39 14.17
CA GLU A 82 -10.98 3.02 14.67
C GLU A 82 -12.08 3.32 13.63
N ASN A 83 -12.92 2.33 13.38
CA ASN A 83 -14.06 2.46 12.49
C ASN A 83 -15.18 3.23 13.19
N LYS A 84 -15.50 4.43 12.68
CA LYS A 84 -16.56 5.29 13.24
C LYS A 84 -17.95 4.63 13.17
N ALA A 85 -18.20 3.75 12.20
CA ALA A 85 -19.46 3.04 12.07
C ALA A 85 -19.59 1.86 13.06
N SER A 86 -18.47 1.35 13.57
CA SER A 86 -18.44 0.25 14.55
C SER A 86 -17.41 0.54 15.64
N PRO A 87 -17.76 1.37 16.64
CA PRO A 87 -16.85 1.71 17.75
C PRO A 87 -16.23 0.48 18.42
N GLY A 88 -14.94 0.55 18.75
CA GLY A 88 -14.18 -0.57 19.29
C GLY A 88 -13.62 -1.56 18.26
N ARG A 89 -13.94 -1.40 16.96
CA ARG A 89 -13.32 -2.12 15.85
C ARG A 89 -12.30 -1.22 15.16
N PHE A 90 -11.09 -1.74 14.96
CA PHE A 90 -10.00 -1.06 14.28
C PHE A 90 -9.77 -1.71 12.93
N CYS A 91 -9.73 -0.91 11.87
CA CYS A 91 -9.60 -1.39 10.51
C CYS A 91 -8.31 -0.81 9.88
N PRO A 92 -7.73 -1.50 8.89
CA PRO A 92 -6.53 -1.03 8.21
C PRO A 92 -6.84 0.20 7.34
N LEU A 93 -6.08 1.27 7.55
CA LEU A 93 -5.99 2.43 6.68
C LEU A 93 -4.86 2.19 5.68
N VAL A 94 -5.22 1.78 4.48
CA VAL A 94 -4.29 1.33 3.44
C VAL A 94 -3.97 2.50 2.50
N PRO A 95 -2.69 2.82 2.26
CA PRO A 95 -2.27 3.93 1.39
C PRO A 95 -2.35 3.55 -0.11
N PHE A 96 -3.55 3.28 -0.63
CA PHE A 96 -3.73 2.89 -2.03
C PHE A 96 -3.18 3.92 -3.02
N VAL A 97 -2.65 3.44 -4.14
CA VAL A 97 -2.36 4.25 -5.32
C VAL A 97 -3.59 4.28 -6.23
N GLU A 98 -4.03 5.47 -6.63
CA GLU A 98 -5.16 5.67 -7.56
C GLU A 98 -4.70 6.55 -8.70
N GLY A 99 -4.28 5.94 -9.82
CA GLY A 99 -3.67 6.66 -10.95
C GLY A 99 -2.35 7.32 -10.54
N ASP A 100 -2.33 8.65 -10.44
CA ASP A 100 -1.15 9.45 -10.15
C ASP A 100 -1.11 10.01 -8.72
N LYS A 101 -1.92 9.50 -7.81
CA LYS A 101 -1.98 9.99 -6.43
C LYS A 101 -2.12 8.86 -5.42
N LEU A 102 -1.89 9.20 -4.16
CA LEU A 102 -2.29 8.38 -3.03
C LEU A 102 -3.75 8.66 -2.67
N SER A 103 -4.51 7.61 -2.42
CA SER A 103 -5.88 7.68 -1.94
C SER A 103 -6.05 6.72 -0.75
N PRO A 104 -5.60 7.09 0.46
CA PRO A 104 -5.77 6.26 1.64
C PRO A 104 -7.23 5.89 1.84
N ARG A 105 -7.53 4.60 2.03
CA ARG A 105 -8.89 4.12 2.34
C ARG A 105 -8.86 3.21 3.56
N LEU A 106 -9.88 3.37 4.41
CA LEU A 106 -10.15 2.47 5.50
C LEU A 106 -10.84 1.24 4.91
N VAL A 107 -10.20 0.08 4.93
CA VAL A 107 -10.77 -1.17 4.41
C VAL A 107 -11.55 -1.84 5.54
N THR A 108 -12.86 -2.05 5.36
CA THR A 108 -13.73 -2.60 6.41
C THR A 108 -14.08 -4.07 6.16
N ASP A 109 -14.79 -4.69 7.11
CA ASP A 109 -15.27 -6.07 6.98
C ASP A 109 -16.24 -6.27 5.79
N ASP A 110 -16.82 -5.18 5.25
CA ASP A 110 -17.65 -5.22 4.03
C ASP A 110 -16.80 -5.31 2.75
N ASP A 111 -15.56 -4.80 2.80
CA ASP A 111 -14.61 -4.83 1.69
C ASP A 111 -13.83 -6.15 1.66
N VAL A 112 -13.31 -6.55 2.82
CA VAL A 112 -12.56 -7.79 3.04
C VAL A 112 -13.06 -8.41 4.35
N PRO A 113 -13.67 -9.60 4.32
CA PRO A 113 -14.18 -10.24 5.53
C PRO A 113 -13.10 -10.41 6.60
N ASP A 114 -13.49 -10.21 7.86
CA ASP A 114 -12.65 -10.36 9.06
C ASP A 114 -11.37 -9.48 9.04
N THR A 115 -11.37 -8.37 8.30
CA THR A 115 -10.19 -7.48 8.19
C THR A 115 -10.02 -6.56 9.39
N CYS A 116 -11.10 -6.21 10.08
CA CYS A 116 -11.03 -5.36 11.26
C CYS A 116 -10.75 -6.20 12.51
N ILE A 117 -10.04 -5.62 13.46
CA ILE A 117 -9.67 -6.26 14.72
C ILE A 117 -10.34 -5.56 15.89
N SER A 118 -10.46 -6.25 17.03
CA SER A 118 -10.93 -5.63 18.26
C SER A 118 -9.91 -4.65 18.83
N ARG A 119 -10.36 -3.77 19.73
CA ARG A 119 -9.46 -2.90 20.49
C ARG A 119 -8.36 -3.67 21.23
N ALA A 120 -8.69 -4.81 21.84
CA ALA A 120 -7.72 -5.59 22.58
C ALA A 120 -6.57 -6.09 21.67
N GLU A 121 -6.92 -6.60 20.49
CA GLU A 121 -5.94 -7.02 19.48
C GLU A 121 -5.13 -5.83 18.94
N TYR A 122 -5.77 -4.67 18.74
CA TYR A 122 -5.07 -3.46 18.31
C TYR A 122 -4.00 -2.99 19.30
N GLU A 123 -4.30 -3.03 20.60
CA GLU A 123 -3.34 -2.65 21.64
C GLU A 123 -2.22 -3.70 21.81
N ASP A 124 -2.44 -4.95 21.38
CA ASP A 124 -1.43 -6.01 21.37
C ASP A 124 -0.42 -5.80 20.22
N ILE A 125 -0.90 -5.48 19.01
CA ILE A 125 -0.02 -5.25 17.83
C ILE A 125 0.75 -3.93 17.86
N LYS A 126 0.40 -3.03 18.80
CA LYS A 126 1.06 -1.73 18.98
C LYS A 126 2.28 -1.77 19.90
N GLN A 127 2.40 -2.81 20.72
CA GLN A 127 3.48 -2.98 21.70
C GLN A 127 4.75 -3.53 21.03
#